data_AF-A0A075MT96-F1
#
_entry.id   AF-A0A075MT96-F1
#
_cell.length_a   1.000
_cell.length_b   1.000
_cell.length_c   1.000
_cell.angle_alpha   90.00
_cell.angle_beta   90.00
_cell.angle_gamma   90.00
#
_symmetry.space_group_name_H-M   'P 1'
#
loop_
_entity.id
_entity.type
_entity.pdbx_description
1 polymer ?
#
loop_
_entity_poly.entity_id
_entity_poly.type
_entity_poly.pdbx_seq_one_letter_code
_entity_poly.pdbx_strand_id
1 'polypeptide(L)'
;MSASDKVLYLLTIGLIVASSGIVMPLAFAKPVSDQNTSVAIGTSVTNPSTDEGNGSSSSSSSSLQNSEAPTADAQSFDANGTINAVTFITKFLKYDLQGVWSMHVRDGNVVQFEGSMAAIPSSQELGKSHTHQLLNFEPGEIGIRDSDNNFFTNGTIDVGTNNSVTWTGVPVVISIRDGSSIIIAIDDESAGHHFAGQPIVGTVESIINCSSTPGPAMSIESVCQATETDTGTEEGGNGSVGGGSENSGGGGSEQIITVTIDSDRFGPNEIPQVTGKVNDPVSGTVAQVDVSDSSGKVVYNTVAGVSSDGSFFTTLKNFSPGQYTVVVTYHGNTGTASFEVVETGT
;
A
#
# COMPACT_ATOMS: atom_id res chain seq x y z
N MET A 1 -33.04 66.02 6.91
CA MET A 1 -34.03 65.41 5.99
C MET A 1 -33.26 65.08 4.72
N SER A 2 -33.08 63.84 4.26
CA SER A 2 -33.61 62.51 4.63
C SER A 2 -32.43 61.50 4.48
N ALA A 3 -32.23 60.48 5.33
CA ALA A 3 -32.65 59.06 5.13
C ALA A 3 -32.84 58.67 3.64
N SER A 4 -32.35 57.55 3.10
CA SER A 4 -32.09 56.20 3.66
C SER A 4 -31.16 55.41 2.70
N ASP A 5 -30.50 54.27 3.00
CA ASP A 5 -30.41 53.47 4.25
C ASP A 5 -29.12 52.61 4.30
N LYS A 6 -29.00 51.71 5.30
CA LYS A 6 -28.08 50.54 5.33
C LYS A 6 -28.77 49.32 5.95
N VAL A 7 -28.90 48.23 5.19
CA VAL A 7 -29.41 46.95 5.72
C VAL A 7 -28.27 46.15 6.35
N LEU A 8 -28.33 45.95 7.66
CA LEU A 8 -27.42 45.13 8.46
C LEU A 8 -28.11 43.79 8.76
N TYR A 9 -27.61 42.68 8.21
CA TYR A 9 -28.06 41.35 8.60
C TYR A 9 -27.32 40.89 9.87
N LEU A 10 -28.01 40.98 11.01
CA LEU A 10 -27.63 40.33 12.26
C LEU A 10 -28.17 38.90 12.26
N LEU A 11 -27.30 37.91 12.07
CA LEU A 11 -27.65 36.51 12.29
C LEU A 11 -27.24 36.10 13.71
N THR A 12 -28.17 36.18 14.66
CA THR A 12 -28.00 35.60 15.99
C THR A 12 -28.20 34.08 15.93
N ILE A 13 -27.11 33.32 16.06
CA ILE A 13 -27.18 31.89 16.39
C ILE A 13 -26.95 31.74 17.90
N GLY A 14 -27.88 31.05 18.55
CA GLY A 14 -27.93 30.92 20.00
C GLY A 14 -26.80 30.08 20.56
N LEU A 15 -26.13 30.62 21.58
CA LEU A 15 -25.21 29.90 22.45
C LEU A 15 -26.02 28.93 23.35
N ILE A 16 -25.77 27.62 23.26
CA ILE A 16 -26.17 26.66 24.30
C ILE A 16 -24.90 25.99 24.83
N VAL A 17 -24.56 26.30 26.08
CA VAL A 17 -23.47 25.67 26.81
C VAL A 17 -24.04 24.65 27.78
N ALA A 18 -23.65 23.39 27.62
CA ALA A 18 -23.68 22.37 28.65
C ALA A 18 -22.76 21.21 28.21
N SER A 19 -22.00 20.53 29.08
CA SER A 19 -21.46 20.84 30.41
C SER A 19 -20.65 19.60 30.84
N SER A 20 -19.49 19.75 31.48
CA SER A 20 -18.70 18.68 32.15
C SER A 20 -18.30 17.46 31.31
N GLY A 21 -17.08 16.94 31.33
CA GLY A 21 -15.98 17.11 32.28
C GLY A 21 -15.21 15.77 32.36
N ILE A 22 -14.18 15.71 33.21
CA ILE A 22 -13.29 14.54 33.43
C ILE A 22 -12.22 14.37 32.34
N VAL A 23 -11.03 14.88 32.67
CA VAL A 23 -9.75 14.35 32.17
C VAL A 23 -9.38 13.16 33.06
N MET A 24 -9.09 12.00 32.47
CA MET A 24 -8.36 10.93 33.16
C MET A 24 -7.07 10.59 32.38
N PRO A 25 -5.90 10.60 33.03
CA PRO A 25 -4.71 9.98 32.46
C PRO A 25 -4.76 8.47 32.71
N LEU A 26 -4.98 7.68 31.65
CA LEU A 26 -4.76 6.23 31.72
C LEU A 26 -3.26 5.94 31.53
N ALA A 27 -2.57 5.76 32.65
CA ALA A 27 -1.22 5.22 32.64
C ALA A 27 -1.27 3.73 32.30
N PHE A 28 -0.57 3.31 31.24
CA PHE A 28 -0.37 1.90 30.96
C PHE A 28 0.58 1.29 32.00
N ALA A 29 0.01 0.47 32.89
CA ALA A 29 0.80 -0.43 33.72
C ALA A 29 1.35 -1.56 32.84
N LYS A 30 2.65 -1.83 32.93
CA LYS A 30 3.25 -3.04 32.34
C LYS A 30 2.73 -4.27 33.07
N PRO A 31 2.28 -5.34 32.39
CA PRO A 31 2.13 -6.63 33.04
C PRO A 31 3.52 -7.16 33.41
N VAL A 32 3.76 -7.30 34.71
CA VAL A 32 4.81 -8.17 35.24
C VAL A 32 4.21 -9.57 35.31
N SER A 33 4.89 -10.56 34.72
CA SER A 33 4.63 -11.98 35.00
C SER A 33 5.92 -12.78 34.96
N ASP A 34 6.51 -12.89 36.15
CA ASP A 34 7.29 -14.00 36.71
C ASP A 34 7.95 -15.04 35.77
N GLN A 35 9.29 -15.04 35.82
CA GLN A 35 10.11 -16.17 36.28
C GLN A 35 9.51 -17.58 36.06
N ASN A 36 10.05 -18.32 35.08
CA ASN A 36 10.23 -19.76 35.31
C ASN A 36 11.64 -20.25 34.95
N THR A 37 12.26 -20.76 36.00
CA THR A 37 13.48 -21.55 36.15
C THR A 37 13.91 -22.42 34.97
N SER A 38 15.23 -22.46 34.77
CA SER A 38 15.92 -23.35 33.85
C SER A 38 15.92 -24.82 34.29
N VAL A 39 15.86 -25.73 33.31
CA VAL A 39 16.37 -27.10 33.45
C VAL A 39 17.18 -27.44 32.21
N ALA A 40 18.50 -27.56 32.37
CA ALA A 40 19.38 -28.10 31.34
C ALA A 40 19.56 -29.60 31.55
N ILE A 41 19.31 -30.41 30.52
CA ILE A 41 19.79 -31.80 30.46
C ILE A 41 20.54 -31.95 29.14
N GLY A 42 21.86 -31.88 29.22
CA GLY A 42 22.72 -32.37 28.15
C GLY A 42 23.17 -33.79 28.47
N THR A 43 23.21 -34.65 27.45
CA THR A 43 24.14 -35.79 27.41
C THR A 43 24.52 -36.05 25.96
N SER A 44 25.82 -35.98 25.69
CA SER A 44 26.44 -36.54 24.49
C SER A 44 26.51 -38.08 24.59
N VAL A 45 26.77 -38.77 23.47
CA VAL A 45 27.87 -39.79 23.33
C VAL A 45 27.77 -40.58 22.00
N THR A 46 28.79 -40.39 21.16
CA THR A 46 29.41 -41.30 20.15
C THR A 46 28.63 -41.99 19.01
N ASN A 47 28.98 -41.61 17.78
CA ASN A 47 29.23 -42.49 16.62
C ASN A 47 30.53 -43.34 16.89
N PRO A 48 30.88 -44.48 16.21
CA PRO A 48 30.97 -44.58 14.74
C PRO A 48 30.76 -45.97 14.06
N SER A 49 30.57 -45.97 12.73
CA SER A 49 31.14 -46.93 11.74
C SER A 49 30.83 -46.39 10.33
N THR A 50 31.76 -45.78 9.59
CA THR A 50 32.64 -46.41 8.59
C THR A 50 31.99 -47.47 7.69
N ASP A 51 31.87 -47.14 6.39
CA ASP A 51 32.37 -48.00 5.31
C ASP A 51 32.85 -47.16 4.11
N GLU A 52 33.81 -47.67 3.35
CA GLU A 52 34.41 -47.09 2.13
C GLU A 52 33.85 -47.86 0.90
N GLY A 53 33.80 -47.40 -0.35
CA GLY A 53 34.25 -46.18 -1.02
C GLY A 53 34.21 -46.38 -2.56
N ASN A 54 35.01 -45.59 -3.30
CA ASN A 54 35.46 -45.80 -4.69
C ASN A 54 34.55 -45.41 -5.90
N GLY A 55 35.07 -44.53 -6.79
CA GLY A 55 35.28 -44.98 -8.18
C GLY A 55 34.74 -44.20 -9.41
N SER A 56 34.86 -42.87 -9.48
CA SER A 56 35.01 -42.03 -10.70
C SER A 56 34.44 -42.38 -12.10
N SER A 57 33.87 -41.31 -12.71
CA SER A 57 34.06 -40.83 -14.11
C SER A 57 33.05 -41.12 -15.25
N SER A 58 32.19 -40.12 -15.48
CA SER A 58 31.86 -39.45 -16.76
C SER A 58 31.37 -40.23 -18.00
N SER A 59 30.13 -39.95 -18.44
CA SER A 59 29.90 -39.22 -19.70
C SER A 59 28.43 -38.76 -19.92
N SER A 60 28.25 -37.45 -19.96
CA SER A 60 27.38 -36.66 -20.84
C SER A 60 26.06 -37.24 -21.40
N SER A 61 24.93 -36.83 -20.81
CA SER A 61 23.67 -36.59 -21.54
C SER A 61 22.78 -35.57 -20.82
N SER A 62 23.19 -34.29 -20.82
CA SER A 62 22.42 -33.18 -20.25
C SER A 62 21.26 -32.77 -21.16
N SER A 63 20.15 -33.50 -21.08
CA SER A 63 18.88 -33.12 -21.71
C SER A 63 18.06 -32.22 -20.80
N LEU A 64 17.63 -31.07 -21.34
CA LEU A 64 16.59 -30.20 -20.80
C LEU A 64 16.86 -29.70 -19.37
N GLN A 65 17.52 -28.55 -19.27
CA GLN A 65 17.37 -27.70 -18.08
C GLN A 65 15.91 -27.32 -17.97
N ASN A 66 15.25 -27.86 -16.94
CA ASN A 66 14.00 -27.33 -16.44
C ASN A 66 14.21 -25.84 -16.16
N SER A 67 13.42 -24.97 -16.80
CA SER A 67 13.40 -23.56 -16.43
C SER A 67 12.67 -23.47 -15.11
N GLU A 68 13.39 -23.67 -14.00
CA GLU A 68 12.90 -23.27 -12.69
C GLU A 68 12.52 -21.79 -12.78
N ALA A 69 11.24 -21.50 -12.59
CA ALA A 69 10.78 -20.14 -12.38
C ALA A 69 11.58 -19.57 -11.19
N PRO A 70 11.93 -18.27 -11.20
CA PRO A 70 12.60 -17.69 -10.06
C PRO A 70 11.67 -17.83 -8.85
N THR A 71 12.05 -18.71 -7.93
CA THR A 71 11.48 -18.73 -6.58
C THR A 71 11.91 -17.42 -5.95
N ALA A 72 11.03 -16.41 -6.01
CA ALA A 72 11.19 -15.21 -5.22
C ALA A 72 11.26 -15.66 -3.76
N ASP A 73 12.43 -15.52 -3.13
CA ASP A 73 12.56 -15.70 -1.69
C ASP A 73 11.54 -14.78 -1.03
N ALA A 74 10.54 -15.36 -0.39
CA ALA A 74 9.40 -14.63 0.14
C ALA A 74 9.86 -13.86 1.40
N GLN A 75 10.39 -12.64 1.19
CA GLN A 75 11.08 -11.92 2.24
C GLN A 75 10.15 -11.49 3.37
N SER A 76 10.47 -11.94 4.57
CA SER A 76 9.94 -11.37 5.81
C SER A 76 10.60 -10.02 6.08
N PHE A 77 9.82 -8.98 6.41
CA PHE A 77 10.34 -7.68 6.85
C PHE A 77 9.33 -6.94 7.73
N ASP A 78 9.84 -6.03 8.57
CA ASP A 78 9.02 -5.01 9.26
C ASP A 78 9.29 -3.66 8.60
N ALA A 79 8.25 -2.88 8.31
CA ALA A 79 8.36 -1.54 7.72
C ALA A 79 7.46 -0.53 8.43
N ASN A 80 7.87 0.74 8.46
CA ASN A 80 7.09 1.83 9.04
C ASN A 80 7.47 3.19 8.45
N GLY A 81 6.63 4.18 8.72
CA GLY A 81 6.93 5.57 8.45
C GLY A 81 5.73 6.50 8.65
N THR A 82 5.69 7.59 7.89
CA THR A 82 4.69 8.66 8.05
C THR A 82 3.75 8.77 6.87
N ILE A 83 2.53 9.24 7.12
CA ILE A 83 1.56 9.65 6.10
C ILE A 83 1.65 11.18 5.97
N ASN A 84 1.82 11.66 4.74
CA ASN A 84 1.90 13.09 4.40
C ASN A 84 1.22 13.31 3.04
N ALA A 85 -0.10 13.22 3.01
CA ALA A 85 -0.91 13.32 1.81
C ALA A 85 -1.77 14.59 1.78
N VAL A 86 -2.23 14.98 0.60
CA VAL A 86 -3.23 16.03 0.42
C VAL A 86 -4.36 15.46 -0.41
N THR A 87 -5.57 15.41 0.15
CA THR A 87 -6.77 14.88 -0.51
C THR A 87 -7.71 16.04 -0.85
N PHE A 88 -8.05 16.19 -2.12
CA PHE A 88 -8.96 17.20 -2.64
C PHE A 88 -10.38 16.63 -2.69
N ILE A 89 -11.24 17.02 -1.75
CA ILE A 89 -12.65 16.59 -1.69
C ILE A 89 -13.50 17.45 -2.63
N THR A 90 -13.20 18.75 -2.73
CA THR A 90 -13.78 19.65 -3.73
C THR A 90 -12.72 20.68 -4.17
N LYS A 91 -13.04 21.48 -5.19
CA LYS A 91 -12.22 22.63 -5.61
C LYS A 91 -11.85 23.61 -4.47
N PHE A 92 -12.62 23.65 -3.38
CA PHE A 92 -12.44 24.60 -2.27
C PHE A 92 -12.11 23.93 -0.93
N LEU A 93 -12.21 22.60 -0.84
CA LEU A 93 -11.93 21.83 0.37
C LEU A 93 -10.90 20.74 0.06
N LYS A 94 -9.69 20.92 0.59
CA LYS A 94 -8.68 19.87 0.69
C LYS A 94 -8.44 19.52 2.16
N TYR A 95 -8.01 18.29 2.40
CA TYR A 95 -7.52 17.83 3.69
C TYR A 95 -6.04 17.48 3.58
N ASP A 96 -5.24 18.04 4.49
CA ASP A 96 -3.87 17.61 4.70
C ASP A 96 -3.92 16.42 5.67
N LEU A 97 -3.57 15.22 5.19
CA LEU A 97 -3.55 13.98 5.97
C LEU A 97 -2.14 13.78 6.55
N GLN A 98 -2.05 13.77 7.89
CA GLN A 98 -0.79 13.65 8.62
C GLN A 98 -0.88 12.50 9.63
N GLY A 99 0.04 11.54 9.57
CA GLY A 99 -0.08 10.33 10.37
C GLY A 99 1.15 9.42 10.34
N VAL A 100 0.95 8.20 10.83
CA VAL A 100 1.94 7.12 10.84
C VAL A 100 1.32 5.82 10.31
N TRP A 101 2.18 4.92 9.84
CA TRP A 101 1.80 3.58 9.40
C TRP A 101 2.87 2.56 9.79
N SER A 102 2.46 1.31 9.94
CA SER A 102 3.34 0.17 10.17
C SER A 102 2.84 -1.08 9.44
N MET A 103 3.77 -1.87 8.94
CA MET A 103 3.54 -3.10 8.19
C MET A 103 4.45 -4.21 8.70
N HIS A 104 3.89 -5.39 8.88
CA HIS A 104 4.61 -6.61 9.24
C HIS A 104 4.39 -7.65 8.14
N VAL A 105 5.47 -8.06 7.49
CA VAL A 105 5.47 -9.06 6.42
C VAL A 105 6.19 -10.31 6.91
N ARG A 106 5.55 -11.47 6.77
CA ARG A 106 6.06 -12.79 7.13
C ARG A 106 5.89 -13.72 5.94
N ASP A 107 7.01 -14.23 5.44
CA ASP A 107 7.09 -15.16 4.31
C ASP A 107 6.32 -14.63 3.08
N GLY A 108 6.52 -13.35 2.76
CA GLY A 108 5.83 -12.61 1.69
C GLY A 108 4.40 -12.15 2.02
N ASN A 109 3.77 -12.63 3.10
CA ASN A 109 2.41 -12.28 3.47
C ASN A 109 2.39 -11.09 4.44
N VAL A 110 1.55 -10.08 4.18
CA VAL A 110 1.32 -9.02 5.19
C VAL A 110 0.41 -9.59 6.28
N VAL A 111 0.98 -9.84 7.46
CA VAL A 111 0.26 -10.38 8.62
C VAL A 111 -0.38 -9.29 9.48
N GLN A 112 0.07 -8.05 9.32
CA GLN A 112 -0.50 -6.88 9.99
C GLN A 112 -0.12 -5.63 9.18
N PHE A 113 -1.12 -4.79 8.91
CA PHE A 113 -0.92 -3.42 8.44
C PHE A 113 -1.85 -2.50 9.22
N GLU A 114 -1.29 -1.42 9.75
CA GLU A 114 -2.02 -0.42 10.53
C GLU A 114 -1.61 0.99 10.12
N GLY A 115 -2.58 1.91 10.16
CA GLY A 115 -2.37 3.32 9.90
C GLY A 115 -3.22 4.20 10.79
N SER A 116 -2.70 5.35 11.21
CA SER A 116 -3.42 6.33 12.01
C SER A 116 -3.05 7.73 11.58
N MET A 117 -4.03 8.54 11.19
CA MET A 117 -3.81 9.86 10.61
C MET A 117 -4.86 10.88 11.05
N ALA A 118 -4.44 12.12 11.24
CA ALA A 118 -5.32 13.28 11.36
C ALA A 118 -5.61 13.85 9.97
N ALA A 119 -6.89 14.09 9.69
CA ALA A 119 -7.34 14.84 8.53
C ALA A 119 -7.57 16.30 8.93
N ILE A 120 -6.77 17.23 8.40
CA ILE A 120 -6.82 18.66 8.74
C ILE A 120 -7.33 19.45 7.52
N PRO A 121 -8.51 20.11 7.58
CA PRO A 121 -9.06 20.82 6.44
C PRO A 121 -8.33 22.14 6.18
N SER A 122 -8.21 22.51 4.90
CA SER A 122 -7.68 23.82 4.48
C SER A 122 -8.54 25.01 4.91
N SER A 123 -9.82 24.78 5.24
CA SER A 123 -10.72 25.76 5.83
C SER A 123 -11.62 25.10 6.87
N GLN A 124 -11.56 25.60 8.10
CA GLN A 124 -12.44 25.17 9.21
C GLN A 124 -13.90 25.62 9.03
N GLU A 125 -14.19 26.47 8.04
CA GLU A 125 -15.56 26.83 7.65
C GLU A 125 -16.18 25.80 6.70
N LEU A 126 -15.35 25.12 5.91
CA LEU A 126 -15.78 24.16 4.87
C LEU A 126 -15.65 22.69 5.30
N GLY A 127 -14.76 22.41 6.25
CA GLY A 127 -14.51 21.06 6.78
C GLY A 127 -14.18 21.09 8.27
N LYS A 128 -14.14 19.93 8.91
CA LYS A 128 -13.77 19.77 10.33
C LYS A 128 -12.64 18.78 10.45
N SER A 129 -11.67 19.08 11.31
CA SER A 129 -10.61 18.14 11.64
C SER A 129 -11.19 16.87 12.29
N HIS A 130 -10.66 15.71 11.92
CA HIS A 130 -11.02 14.40 12.46
C HIS A 130 -9.82 13.45 12.33
N THR A 131 -9.93 12.23 12.89
CA THR A 131 -8.92 11.19 12.67
C THR A 131 -9.46 10.07 11.81
N HIS A 132 -8.56 9.40 11.09
CA HIS A 132 -8.79 8.11 10.46
C HIS A 132 -7.90 7.04 11.05
N GLN A 133 -8.39 5.81 10.99
CA GLN A 133 -7.66 4.61 11.33
C GLN A 133 -7.79 3.60 10.20
N LEU A 134 -6.70 2.89 9.91
CA LEU A 134 -6.63 1.77 8.96
C LEU A 134 -6.27 0.56 9.80
N LEU A 135 -7.18 -0.42 9.87
CA LEU A 135 -7.16 -1.52 10.85
C LEU A 135 -7.56 -2.83 10.19
N ASN A 136 -7.28 -3.97 10.84
CA ASN A 136 -7.77 -5.29 10.42
C ASN A 136 -7.50 -5.59 8.94
N PHE A 137 -6.26 -5.35 8.48
CA PHE A 137 -5.88 -5.70 7.12
C PHE A 137 -5.91 -7.22 6.95
N GLU A 138 -6.73 -7.69 6.02
CA GLU A 138 -6.83 -9.08 5.59
C GLU A 138 -6.15 -9.22 4.22
N PRO A 139 -5.02 -9.95 4.11
CA PRO A 139 -4.28 -10.09 2.86
C PRO A 139 -5.09 -10.84 1.79
N GLY A 140 -5.00 -10.35 0.56
CA GLY A 140 -5.45 -11.06 -0.63
C GLY A 140 -4.34 -11.96 -1.19
N GLU A 141 -3.64 -11.46 -2.20
CA GLU A 141 -2.50 -12.16 -2.81
C GLU A 141 -1.19 -11.91 -2.04
N ILE A 142 -0.27 -12.89 -2.13
CA ILE A 142 1.07 -12.82 -1.52
C ILE A 142 1.79 -11.58 -2.05
N GLY A 143 2.38 -10.81 -1.14
CA GLY A 143 3.08 -9.59 -1.51
C GLY A 143 4.43 -9.88 -2.18
N ILE A 144 4.67 -9.23 -3.31
CA ILE A 144 5.93 -9.38 -4.07
C ILE A 144 6.87 -8.25 -3.66
N ARG A 145 8.09 -8.59 -3.26
CA ARG A 145 9.20 -7.63 -3.08
C ARG A 145 10.27 -7.87 -4.14
N ASP A 146 10.76 -6.82 -4.78
CA ASP A 146 11.85 -6.88 -5.75
C ASP A 146 13.21 -6.47 -5.17
N SER A 147 14.24 -6.45 -6.02
CA SER A 147 15.60 -6.06 -5.65
C SER A 147 15.77 -4.59 -5.25
N ASP A 148 14.85 -3.73 -5.69
CA ASP A 148 14.90 -2.28 -5.49
C ASP A 148 14.08 -1.84 -4.26
N ASN A 149 13.59 -2.82 -3.48
CA ASN A 149 12.70 -2.66 -2.33
C ASN A 149 11.34 -2.04 -2.70
N ASN A 150 10.89 -2.22 -3.95
CA ASN A 150 9.47 -2.10 -4.21
C ASN A 150 8.76 -3.29 -3.55
N PHE A 151 7.63 -3.03 -2.90
CA PHE A 151 6.75 -4.07 -2.37
C PHE A 151 5.32 -3.78 -2.81
N PHE A 152 4.58 -4.82 -3.17
CA PHE A 152 3.19 -4.70 -3.60
C PHE A 152 2.32 -5.75 -2.90
N THR A 153 1.17 -5.34 -2.37
CA THR A 153 0.14 -6.25 -1.84
C THR A 153 -1.26 -5.67 -2.06
N ASN A 154 -2.28 -6.53 -2.09
CA ASN A 154 -3.69 -6.18 -2.07
C ASN A 154 -4.40 -6.93 -0.93
N GLY A 155 -5.61 -6.50 -0.61
CA GLY A 155 -6.43 -7.13 0.43
C GLY A 155 -7.66 -6.30 0.76
N THR A 156 -8.22 -6.51 1.94
CA THR A 156 -9.31 -5.71 2.50
C THR A 156 -8.91 -5.11 3.84
N ILE A 157 -9.49 -3.95 4.18
CA ILE A 157 -9.14 -3.21 5.39
C ILE A 157 -10.36 -2.53 6.03
N ASP A 158 -10.38 -2.43 7.34
CA ASP A 158 -11.36 -1.62 8.06
C ASP A 158 -10.88 -0.16 8.12
N VAL A 159 -11.74 0.76 7.71
CA VAL A 159 -11.49 2.21 7.75
C VAL A 159 -12.31 2.82 8.88
N GLY A 160 -11.61 3.29 9.91
CA GLY A 160 -12.17 4.02 11.04
C GLY A 160 -12.17 5.53 10.86
N THR A 161 -13.08 6.18 11.56
CA THR A 161 -13.13 7.64 11.75
C THR A 161 -13.35 7.93 13.23
N ASN A 162 -12.52 8.80 13.83
CA ASN A 162 -12.62 9.19 15.25
C ASN A 162 -12.71 7.99 16.23
N ASN A 163 -11.91 6.94 15.98
CA ASN A 163 -11.86 5.70 16.76
C ASN A 163 -13.11 4.80 16.68
N SER A 164 -13.96 4.99 15.66
CA SER A 164 -15.05 4.08 15.31
C SER A 164 -14.83 3.56 13.89
N VAL A 165 -14.85 2.23 13.70
CA VAL A 165 -14.92 1.64 12.35
C VAL A 165 -16.15 2.21 11.64
N THR A 166 -15.96 2.71 10.42
CA THR A 166 -16.98 3.39 9.61
C THR A 166 -17.27 2.61 8.33
N TRP A 167 -16.24 2.04 7.72
CA TRP A 167 -16.34 1.09 6.61
C TRP A 167 -15.55 -0.17 6.97
N THR A 168 -16.08 -1.34 6.63
CA THR A 168 -15.49 -2.65 6.94
C THR A 168 -15.11 -3.40 5.68
N GLY A 169 -13.97 -4.09 5.68
CA GLY A 169 -13.55 -4.93 4.56
C GLY A 169 -13.42 -4.19 3.23
N VAL A 170 -12.98 -2.94 3.26
CA VAL A 170 -12.80 -2.08 2.07
C VAL A 170 -11.62 -2.60 1.25
N PRO A 171 -11.76 -2.89 -0.05
CA PRO A 171 -10.64 -3.28 -0.89
C PRO A 171 -9.54 -2.21 -0.87
N VAL A 172 -8.29 -2.64 -0.68
CA VAL A 172 -7.14 -1.75 -0.59
C VAL A 172 -5.94 -2.35 -1.32
N VAL A 173 -5.16 -1.48 -1.94
CA VAL A 173 -3.83 -1.79 -2.47
C VAL A 173 -2.79 -1.00 -1.71
N ILE A 174 -1.71 -1.66 -1.30
CA ILE A 174 -0.60 -1.03 -0.61
C ILE A 174 0.68 -1.32 -1.39
N SER A 175 1.38 -0.26 -1.79
CA SER A 175 2.68 -0.39 -2.45
C SER A 175 3.74 0.46 -1.76
N ILE A 176 4.88 -0.13 -1.44
CA ILE A 176 6.11 0.59 -1.15
C ILE A 176 6.89 0.74 -2.47
N ARG A 177 7.46 1.91 -2.73
CA ARG A 177 8.28 2.19 -3.91
C ARG A 177 9.65 2.73 -3.56
N ASP A 178 10.65 2.22 -4.26
CA ASP A 178 12.08 2.57 -4.14
C ASP A 178 12.57 2.54 -2.67
N GLY A 179 11.98 1.65 -1.85
CA GLY A 179 12.17 1.56 -0.40
C GLY A 179 11.86 2.84 0.41
N SER A 180 11.27 3.88 -0.19
CA SER A 180 11.29 5.26 0.33
C SER A 180 9.91 5.93 0.42
N SER A 181 8.94 5.47 -0.37
CA SER A 181 7.56 5.98 -0.34
C SER A 181 6.55 4.85 -0.18
N ILE A 182 5.42 5.14 0.46
CA ILE A 182 4.27 4.24 0.51
C ILE A 182 3.07 4.89 -0.17
N ILE A 183 2.27 4.08 -0.83
CA ILE A 183 1.00 4.47 -1.44
C ILE A 183 -0.06 3.46 -0.98
N ILE A 184 -1.17 3.96 -0.43
CA ILE A 184 -2.30 3.20 0.07
C ILE A 184 -3.53 3.66 -0.74
N ALA A 185 -3.92 2.87 -1.72
CA ALA A 185 -5.09 3.13 -2.56
C ALA A 185 -6.29 2.35 -1.99
N ILE A 186 -7.21 3.07 -1.35
CA ILE A 186 -8.47 2.54 -0.82
C ILE A 186 -9.52 2.64 -1.94
N ASP A 187 -10.32 1.57 -2.15
CA ASP A 187 -11.40 1.60 -3.14
C ASP A 187 -12.45 2.67 -2.81
N ASP A 188 -12.70 3.53 -3.79
CA ASP A 188 -13.47 4.76 -3.58
C ASP A 188 -14.97 4.46 -3.38
N GLU A 189 -15.53 3.52 -4.16
CA GLU A 189 -16.94 3.15 -4.07
C GLU A 189 -17.25 2.48 -2.73
N SER A 190 -16.40 1.53 -2.31
CA SER A 190 -16.52 0.82 -1.03
C SER A 190 -16.31 1.74 0.18
N ALA A 191 -15.49 2.79 0.04
CA ALA A 191 -15.35 3.88 1.00
C ALA A 191 -16.42 4.98 0.87
N GLY A 192 -17.46 4.81 0.04
CA GLY A 192 -18.54 5.78 -0.12
C GLY A 192 -18.09 7.14 -0.66
N HIS A 193 -17.09 7.15 -1.53
CA HIS A 193 -16.40 8.30 -2.11
C HIS A 193 -15.67 9.21 -1.10
N HIS A 194 -15.39 8.72 0.12
CA HIS A 194 -14.85 9.53 1.22
C HIS A 194 -13.43 10.05 0.93
N PHE A 195 -12.61 9.31 0.19
CA PHE A 195 -11.26 9.73 -0.22
C PHE A 195 -11.22 10.37 -1.62
N ALA A 196 -12.37 10.54 -2.28
CA ALA A 196 -12.50 11.17 -3.59
C ALA A 196 -11.52 10.60 -4.64
N GLY A 197 -11.42 9.27 -4.71
CA GLY A 197 -10.59 8.51 -5.66
C GLY A 197 -9.08 8.66 -5.48
N GLN A 198 -8.62 9.31 -4.40
CA GLN A 198 -7.21 9.65 -4.22
C GLN A 198 -6.49 8.66 -3.30
N PRO A 199 -5.30 8.16 -3.72
CA PRO A 199 -4.48 7.35 -2.84
C PRO A 199 -3.87 8.20 -1.71
N ILE A 200 -3.74 7.58 -0.54
CA ILE A 200 -3.02 8.15 0.60
C ILE A 200 -1.53 7.87 0.38
N VAL A 201 -0.70 8.92 0.40
CA VAL A 201 0.74 8.83 0.17
C VAL A 201 1.52 9.12 1.44
N GLY A 202 2.61 8.38 1.67
CA GLY A 202 3.49 8.52 2.81
C GLY A 202 4.97 8.31 2.47
N THR A 203 5.81 8.49 3.47
CA THR A 203 7.24 8.13 3.41
C THR A 203 7.48 6.84 4.18
N VAL A 204 8.49 6.09 3.75
CA VAL A 204 9.09 5.00 4.53
C VAL A 204 10.22 5.60 5.36
N GLU A 205 10.20 5.33 6.66
CA GLU A 205 11.29 5.71 7.58
C GLU A 205 12.20 4.53 7.89
N SER A 206 11.66 3.30 7.86
CA SER A 206 12.43 2.09 8.11
C SER A 206 11.88 0.90 7.32
N ILE A 207 12.80 0.08 6.80
CA ILE A 207 12.55 -1.32 6.39
C ILE A 207 13.63 -2.16 7.06
N ILE A 208 13.20 -3.13 7.86
CA ILE A 208 14.06 -4.05 8.59
C ILE A 208 13.77 -5.45 8.04
N ASN A 209 14.71 -5.98 7.26
CA ASN A 209 14.62 -7.36 6.78
C ASN A 209 14.71 -8.33 7.97
N CYS A 210 13.81 -9.30 8.00
CA CYS A 210 13.85 -10.38 8.96
C CYS A 210 14.66 -11.54 8.36
N SER A 211 15.60 -12.09 9.12
CA SER A 211 16.27 -13.34 8.74
C SER A 211 16.25 -14.34 9.89
N SER A 212 15.85 -15.57 9.56
CA SER A 212 15.99 -16.75 10.42
C SER A 212 17.39 -17.36 10.34
N THR A 213 18.22 -16.93 9.39
CA THR A 213 19.56 -17.46 9.14
C THR A 213 20.63 -16.47 9.60
N PRO A 214 21.52 -16.84 10.54
CA PRO A 214 22.66 -16.00 10.93
C PRO A 214 23.52 -15.65 9.72
N GLY A 215 23.77 -14.36 9.52
CA GLY A 215 24.58 -13.87 8.42
C GLY A 215 26.06 -14.26 8.54
N PRO A 216 26.90 -13.92 7.52
CA PRO A 216 28.31 -14.28 7.49
C PRO A 216 29.04 -13.91 8.78
N ALA A 217 29.81 -14.86 9.33
CA ALA A 217 30.46 -14.78 10.65
C ALA A 217 29.51 -14.73 11.88
N MET A 218 28.29 -15.29 11.75
CA MET A 218 27.24 -15.28 12.78
C MET A 218 26.77 -13.88 13.17
N SER A 219 26.67 -12.97 12.20
CA SER A 219 25.95 -11.71 12.41
C SER A 219 24.47 -12.00 12.59
N ILE A 220 23.94 -11.71 13.78
CA ILE A 220 22.50 -11.78 14.06
C ILE A 220 21.86 -10.59 13.35
N GLU A 221 21.25 -10.84 12.19
CA GLU A 221 20.30 -9.91 11.58
C GLU A 221 19.02 -9.85 12.43
N SER A 222 18.23 -8.80 12.25
CA SER A 222 17.04 -8.55 13.07
C SER A 222 16.07 -9.71 13.02
N VAL A 223 15.86 -10.38 14.15
CA VAL A 223 14.81 -11.39 14.29
C VAL A 223 13.49 -10.65 14.52
N CYS A 224 12.69 -10.50 13.46
CA CYS A 224 11.30 -10.08 13.62
C CYS A 224 10.55 -11.19 14.34
N GLN A 225 9.81 -10.85 15.39
CA GLN A 225 8.99 -11.84 16.08
C GLN A 225 7.83 -12.24 15.15
N ALA A 226 7.75 -13.53 14.84
CA ALA A 226 6.52 -14.14 14.40
C ALA A 226 5.65 -14.35 15.64
N THR A 227 4.44 -13.82 15.64
CA THR A 227 3.38 -14.29 16.53
C THR A 227 2.96 -15.67 16.06
N GLU A 228 3.62 -16.71 16.58
CA GLU A 228 3.26 -18.09 16.28
C GLU A 228 1.83 -18.36 16.74
N THR A 229 0.93 -18.51 15.77
CA THR A 229 -0.41 -19.04 15.99
C THR A 229 -0.33 -20.55 15.87
N ASP A 230 0.23 -21.19 16.90
CA ASP A 230 0.21 -22.65 17.02
C ASP A 230 -1.23 -23.12 17.19
N THR A 231 -1.78 -23.70 16.13
CA THR A 231 -3.02 -24.48 16.15
C THR A 231 -2.79 -25.86 15.55
N GLY A 232 -1.91 -26.63 16.15
CA GLY A 232 -1.83 -28.06 15.89
C GLY A 232 -3.15 -28.79 16.24
N THR A 233 -3.81 -29.37 15.25
CA THR A 233 -4.57 -30.63 15.39
C THR A 233 -4.64 -31.33 14.03
N GLU A 234 -3.89 -32.42 13.88
CA GLU A 234 -4.09 -33.37 12.78
C GLU A 234 -5.32 -34.25 13.10
N GLU A 235 -6.28 -34.34 12.18
CA GLU A 235 -7.05 -35.58 11.98
C GLU A 235 -7.32 -35.78 10.47
N GLY A 236 -7.08 -37.00 9.99
CA GLY A 236 -7.07 -37.30 8.56
C GLY A 236 -8.43 -37.66 7.96
N GLY A 237 -8.61 -37.36 6.67
CA GLY A 237 -9.80 -37.70 5.90
C GLY A 237 -9.47 -38.01 4.43
N ASN A 238 -9.25 -39.30 4.13
CA ASN A 238 -8.98 -39.76 2.77
C ASN A 238 -10.26 -39.71 1.90
N GLY A 239 -10.25 -38.92 0.81
CA GLY A 239 -11.40 -38.74 -0.08
C GLY A 239 -10.98 -38.52 -1.53
N SER A 240 -11.08 -39.57 -2.34
CA SER A 240 -10.77 -39.55 -3.78
C SER A 240 -12.01 -39.31 -4.65
N VAL A 241 -11.78 -38.82 -5.88
CA VAL A 241 -12.55 -39.00 -7.14
C VAL A 241 -13.07 -37.70 -7.79
N GLY A 242 -12.75 -37.55 -9.09
CA GLY A 242 -13.42 -36.64 -10.03
C GLY A 242 -12.71 -35.30 -10.21
N GLY A 243 -12.19 -34.89 -11.38
CA GLY A 243 -12.39 -35.42 -12.74
C GLY A 243 -13.26 -34.49 -13.57
N GLY A 244 -12.72 -33.31 -13.90
CA GLY A 244 -13.40 -32.28 -14.70
C GLY A 244 -12.40 -31.28 -15.27
N SER A 245 -11.93 -31.55 -16.49
CA SER A 245 -11.15 -30.57 -17.26
C SER A 245 -12.12 -29.75 -18.11
N GLU A 246 -12.36 -28.50 -17.72
CA GLU A 246 -13.05 -27.53 -18.56
C GLU A 246 -12.05 -26.50 -19.08
N ASN A 247 -11.51 -26.81 -20.27
CA ASN A 247 -10.63 -25.93 -21.02
C ASN A 247 -11.46 -24.82 -21.70
N SER A 248 -11.86 -23.83 -20.92
CA SER A 248 -12.60 -22.65 -21.40
C SER A 248 -11.63 -21.61 -21.96
N GLY A 249 -11.26 -21.77 -23.23
CA GLY A 249 -10.57 -20.74 -24.00
C GLY A 249 -11.49 -19.54 -24.26
N GLY A 250 -11.55 -18.62 -23.30
CA GLY A 250 -12.07 -17.27 -23.48
C GLY A 250 -11.06 -16.43 -24.28
N GLY A 251 -11.48 -15.86 -25.40
CA GLY A 251 -10.60 -15.02 -26.21
C GLY A 251 -10.18 -13.77 -25.44
N GLY A 252 -8.89 -13.46 -25.45
CA GLY A 252 -8.39 -12.23 -24.83
C GLY A 252 -9.01 -11.01 -25.50
N SER A 253 -9.85 -10.29 -24.78
CA SER A 253 -10.11 -8.88 -25.04
C SER A 253 -8.77 -8.15 -24.96
N GLU A 254 -8.40 -7.45 -26.04
CA GLU A 254 -7.27 -6.53 -26.01
C GLU A 254 -7.60 -5.45 -24.97
N GLN A 255 -6.87 -5.43 -23.86
CA GLN A 255 -7.19 -4.57 -22.73
C GLN A 255 -6.80 -3.14 -23.05
N ILE A 256 -7.77 -2.38 -23.54
CA ILE A 256 -7.62 -0.96 -23.87
C ILE A 256 -7.46 -0.17 -22.57
N ILE A 257 -6.38 0.60 -22.49
CA ILE A 257 -6.16 1.63 -21.46
C ILE A 257 -6.33 2.99 -22.15
N THR A 258 -7.34 3.76 -21.77
CA THR A 258 -7.43 5.17 -22.13
C THR A 258 -6.78 6.01 -21.04
N VAL A 259 -5.97 7.00 -21.44
CA VAL A 259 -5.28 7.93 -20.53
C VAL A 259 -5.57 9.36 -20.99
N THR A 260 -5.91 10.22 -20.05
CA THR A 260 -6.16 11.64 -20.27
C THR A 260 -5.46 12.48 -19.21
N ILE A 261 -4.90 13.62 -19.65
CA ILE A 261 -4.44 14.69 -18.76
C ILE A 261 -5.47 15.83 -18.83
N ASP A 262 -5.72 16.51 -17.72
CA ASP A 262 -6.72 17.58 -17.62
C ASP A 262 -6.38 18.86 -18.41
N SER A 263 -5.11 19.06 -18.74
CA SER A 263 -4.61 20.10 -19.67
C SER A 263 -3.44 19.55 -20.50
N ASP A 264 -3.20 20.11 -21.68
CA ASP A 264 -2.00 19.85 -22.48
C ASP A 264 -0.81 20.74 -22.08
N ARG A 265 -1.05 21.79 -21.28
CA ARG A 265 -0.04 22.76 -20.84
C ARG A 265 -0.25 23.20 -19.39
N PHE A 266 0.84 23.36 -18.65
CA PHE A 266 0.86 23.72 -17.22
C PHE A 266 1.95 24.75 -16.89
N GLY A 267 1.74 25.57 -15.87
CA GLY A 267 2.80 26.31 -15.18
C GLY A 267 3.57 25.42 -14.18
N PRO A 268 4.77 25.83 -13.70
CA PRO A 268 5.64 24.96 -12.89
C PRO A 268 5.11 24.60 -11.49
N ASN A 269 4.05 25.30 -11.03
CA ASN A 269 3.38 25.07 -9.75
C ASN A 269 1.95 24.51 -9.92
N GLU A 270 1.52 24.24 -11.14
CA GLU A 270 0.25 23.58 -11.40
C GLU A 270 0.42 22.06 -11.28
N ILE A 271 -0.68 21.36 -11.00
CA ILE A 271 -0.69 19.94 -10.62
C ILE A 271 -1.46 19.20 -11.72
N PRO A 272 -0.77 18.53 -12.68
CA PRO A 272 -1.44 17.73 -13.70
C PRO A 272 -2.23 16.59 -13.07
N GLN A 273 -3.43 16.34 -13.59
CA GLN A 273 -4.30 15.25 -13.17
C GLN A 273 -4.33 14.18 -14.25
N VAL A 274 -3.88 12.97 -13.92
CA VAL A 274 -4.01 11.79 -14.79
C VAL A 274 -5.33 11.12 -14.47
N THR A 275 -6.15 11.00 -15.49
CA THR A 275 -7.40 10.24 -15.47
C THR A 275 -7.33 9.15 -16.53
N GLY A 276 -8.17 8.13 -16.40
CA GLY A 276 -8.32 7.17 -17.48
C GLY A 276 -9.28 6.04 -17.15
N LYS A 277 -9.34 5.08 -18.06
CA LYS A 277 -10.15 3.88 -17.91
C LYS A 277 -9.44 2.66 -18.47
N VAL A 278 -9.52 1.55 -17.75
CA VAL A 278 -9.12 0.22 -18.23
C VAL A 278 -10.37 -0.60 -18.53
N ASN A 279 -10.33 -1.38 -19.61
CA ASN A 279 -11.34 -2.41 -19.85
C ASN A 279 -11.04 -3.67 -19.02
N ASP A 280 -12.09 -4.39 -18.65
CA ASP A 280 -12.04 -5.60 -17.82
C ASP A 280 -11.20 -5.42 -16.53
N PRO A 281 -11.59 -4.46 -15.66
CA PRO A 281 -10.86 -4.16 -14.43
C PRO A 281 -10.93 -5.29 -13.41
N VAL A 282 -9.79 -5.55 -12.77
CA VAL A 282 -9.72 -6.35 -11.55
C VAL A 282 -9.85 -5.38 -10.37
N SER A 283 -10.98 -5.43 -9.65
CA SER A 283 -11.20 -4.56 -8.49
C SER A 283 -10.10 -4.75 -7.44
N GLY A 284 -9.63 -3.67 -6.82
CA GLY A 284 -8.52 -3.73 -5.86
C GLY A 284 -7.15 -3.97 -6.52
N THR A 285 -6.93 -3.39 -7.70
CA THR A 285 -5.61 -3.34 -8.36
C THR A 285 -5.22 -1.89 -8.67
N VAL A 286 -4.01 -1.69 -9.19
CA VAL A 286 -3.48 -0.37 -9.57
C VAL A 286 -2.93 -0.38 -10.97
N ALA A 287 -3.00 0.76 -11.63
CA ALA A 287 -2.20 1.06 -12.81
C ALA A 287 -0.91 1.77 -12.39
N GLN A 288 0.24 1.31 -12.90
CA GLN A 288 1.50 2.04 -12.76
C GLN A 288 1.48 3.26 -13.68
N VAL A 289 1.92 4.41 -13.19
CA VAL A 289 1.96 5.67 -13.95
C VAL A 289 3.38 6.20 -13.92
N ASP A 290 4.08 6.11 -15.06
CA ASP A 290 5.43 6.62 -15.24
C ASP A 290 5.40 7.88 -16.11
N VAL A 291 6.21 8.88 -15.78
CA VAL A 291 6.32 10.13 -16.51
C VAL A 291 7.76 10.31 -16.95
N SER A 292 7.98 10.34 -18.26
CA SER A 292 9.30 10.56 -18.86
C SER A 292 9.44 11.98 -19.41
N ASP A 293 10.66 12.52 -19.31
CA ASP A 293 11.06 13.75 -20.00
C ASP A 293 11.26 13.53 -21.51
N SER A 294 11.60 14.59 -22.23
CA SER A 294 11.84 14.57 -23.68
C SER A 294 13.06 13.74 -24.13
N SER A 295 13.91 13.28 -23.20
CA SER A 295 14.96 12.29 -23.49
C SER A 295 14.50 10.84 -23.35
N GLY A 296 13.26 10.63 -22.90
CA GLY A 296 12.68 9.32 -22.60
C GLY A 296 13.00 8.81 -21.19
N LYS A 297 13.77 9.55 -20.40
CA LYS A 297 14.10 9.20 -19.02
C LYS A 297 12.88 9.38 -18.12
N VAL A 298 12.51 8.35 -17.36
CA VAL A 298 11.51 8.46 -16.28
C VAL A 298 12.02 9.44 -15.22
N VAL A 299 11.25 10.49 -14.97
CA VAL A 299 11.54 11.57 -14.00
C VAL A 299 10.56 11.59 -12.83
N TYR A 300 9.41 10.93 -12.97
CA TYR A 300 8.40 10.78 -11.91
C TYR A 300 7.64 9.47 -12.13
N ASN A 301 7.33 8.75 -11.05
CA ASN A 301 6.57 7.51 -11.07
C ASN A 301 5.54 7.51 -9.92
N THR A 302 4.35 6.98 -10.15
CA THR A 302 3.30 6.79 -9.14
C THR A 302 2.40 5.59 -9.50
N VAL A 303 1.38 5.32 -8.68
CA VAL A 303 0.23 4.48 -9.07
C VAL A 303 -1.05 5.30 -9.16
N ALA A 304 -2.04 4.76 -9.84
CA ALA A 304 -3.44 5.12 -9.71
C ALA A 304 -4.22 3.87 -9.27
N GLY A 305 -5.09 4.00 -8.26
CA GLY A 305 -6.05 2.95 -7.91
C GLY A 305 -7.03 2.74 -9.06
N VAL A 306 -7.34 1.48 -9.38
CA VAL A 306 -8.32 1.10 -10.39
C VAL A 306 -9.61 0.70 -9.68
N SER A 307 -10.66 1.51 -9.84
CA SER A 307 -11.99 1.29 -9.30
C SER A 307 -12.68 0.09 -9.96
N SER A 308 -13.77 -0.41 -9.35
CA SER A 308 -14.54 -1.54 -9.90
C SER A 308 -15.10 -1.29 -11.31
N ASP A 309 -15.38 -0.04 -11.68
CA ASP A 309 -15.82 0.37 -13.01
C ASP A 309 -14.67 0.52 -14.04
N GLY A 310 -13.42 0.37 -13.58
CA GLY A 310 -12.20 0.50 -14.35
C GLY A 310 -11.68 1.93 -14.51
N SER A 311 -12.32 2.92 -13.90
CA SER A 311 -11.75 4.27 -13.81
C SER A 311 -10.50 4.29 -12.91
N PHE A 312 -9.59 5.20 -13.20
CA PHE A 312 -8.45 5.49 -12.33
C PHE A 312 -8.12 6.99 -12.31
N PHE A 313 -7.58 7.45 -11.19
CA PHE A 313 -7.18 8.83 -10.96
C PHE A 313 -5.85 8.90 -10.21
N THR A 314 -4.97 9.83 -10.59
CA THR A 314 -3.80 10.21 -9.79
C THR A 314 -3.37 11.64 -10.14
N THR A 315 -2.54 12.25 -9.29
CA THR A 315 -1.99 13.61 -9.51
C THR A 315 -0.48 13.56 -9.62
N LEU A 316 0.07 14.40 -10.50
CA LEU A 316 1.50 14.52 -10.74
C LEU A 316 2.03 15.80 -10.11
N LYS A 317 3.31 15.85 -9.72
CA LYS A 317 3.89 17.02 -9.04
C LYS A 317 5.37 17.23 -9.36
N ASN A 318 5.81 18.48 -9.26
CA ASN A 318 7.21 18.92 -9.32
C ASN A 318 7.91 18.67 -10.66
N PHE A 319 7.44 19.33 -11.72
CA PHE A 319 8.10 19.31 -13.04
C PHE A 319 8.77 20.65 -13.34
N SER A 320 9.97 20.57 -13.91
CA SER A 320 10.62 21.72 -14.52
C SER A 320 9.94 22.07 -15.87
N PRO A 321 10.17 23.26 -16.44
CA PRO A 321 9.76 23.56 -17.80
C PRO A 321 10.30 22.52 -18.79
N GLY A 322 9.43 21.96 -19.64
CA GLY A 322 9.78 20.84 -20.52
C GLY A 322 8.56 20.11 -21.09
N GLN A 323 8.82 19.17 -22.00
CA GLN A 323 7.81 18.27 -22.57
C GLN A 323 7.89 16.90 -21.87
N TYR A 324 6.71 16.37 -21.53
CA TYR A 324 6.58 15.12 -20.76
C TYR A 324 5.62 14.13 -21.43
N THR A 325 5.93 12.84 -21.27
CA THR A 325 5.06 11.72 -21.68
C THR A 325 4.67 10.92 -20.46
N VAL A 326 3.36 10.72 -20.26
CA VAL A 326 2.79 9.84 -19.24
C VAL A 326 2.49 8.50 -19.89
N VAL A 327 3.02 7.42 -19.31
CA VAL A 327 2.71 6.03 -19.66
C VAL A 327 1.99 5.41 -18.48
N VAL A 328 0.79 4.88 -18.73
CA VAL A 328 0.02 4.13 -17.73
C VAL A 328 0.04 2.67 -18.11
N THR A 329 0.54 1.81 -17.23
CA THR A 329 0.69 0.37 -17.43
C THR A 329 -0.26 -0.39 -16.51
N TYR A 330 -1.05 -1.30 -17.07
CA TYR A 330 -1.99 -2.16 -16.33
C TYR A 330 -1.97 -3.57 -16.92
N HIS A 331 -1.65 -4.57 -16.10
CA HIS A 331 -1.43 -5.98 -16.48
C HIS A 331 -0.63 -6.18 -17.80
N GLY A 332 0.41 -5.36 -18.02
CA GLY A 332 1.29 -5.42 -19.18
C GLY A 332 0.79 -4.66 -20.44
N ASN A 333 -0.44 -4.18 -20.43
CA ASN A 333 -0.98 -3.27 -21.43
C ASN A 333 -0.59 -1.84 -21.08
N THR A 334 -0.49 -0.95 -22.09
CA THR A 334 -0.13 0.46 -21.87
C THR A 334 -1.07 1.42 -22.58
N GLY A 335 -1.35 2.55 -21.92
CA GLY A 335 -1.94 3.73 -22.50
C GLY A 335 -1.02 4.94 -22.31
N THR A 336 -1.11 5.95 -23.17
CA THR A 336 -0.18 7.09 -23.14
C THR A 336 -0.87 8.43 -23.32
N ALA A 337 -0.30 9.46 -22.69
CA ALA A 337 -0.66 10.86 -22.90
C ALA A 337 0.60 11.75 -22.79
N SER A 338 0.48 13.05 -23.10
CA SER A 338 1.60 13.99 -23.03
C SER A 338 1.14 15.36 -22.54
N PHE A 339 2.05 16.11 -21.91
CA PHE A 339 1.81 17.49 -21.49
C PHE A 339 3.09 18.34 -21.54
N GLU A 340 2.93 19.65 -21.68
CA GLU A 340 4.00 20.65 -21.59
C GLU A 340 3.97 21.35 -20.23
N VAL A 341 5.14 21.63 -19.67
CA VAL A 341 5.31 22.61 -18.58
C VAL A 341 6.03 23.81 -19.16
N VAL A 342 5.43 24.99 -19.03
CA VAL A 342 5.97 26.24 -19.57
C VAL A 342 6.41 27.17 -18.45
N GLU A 343 7.48 27.94 -18.67
CA GLU A 343 7.75 29.08 -17.81
C GLU A 343 6.62 30.10 -17.95
N THR A 344 5.97 30.43 -16.83
CA THR A 344 5.07 31.57 -16.76
C THR A 344 5.92 32.85 -16.83
N GLY A 345 6.00 33.46 -18.01
CA GLY A 345 6.70 34.72 -18.21
C GLY A 345 6.19 35.81 -17.26
N THR A 346 7.13 36.51 -16.62
CA THR A 346 6.90 37.67 -15.74
C THR A 346 6.45 38.91 -16.50
#